data_AF-A0A1G2L7P7-F1
#
_entry.id   AF-A0A1G2L7P7-F1
#
_cell.length_a   1.000
_cell.length_b   1.000
_cell.length_c   1.000
_cell.angle_alpha   90.00
_cell.angle_beta   90.00
_cell.angle_gamma   90.00
#
_symmetry.space_group_name_H-M   'P 1'
#
loop_
_entity.id
_entity.type
_entity.pdbx_description
1 polymer ?
#
loop_
_entity_poly.entity_id
_entity_poly.type
_entity_poly.pdbx_seq_one_letter_code
_entity_poly.pdbx_strand_id
1 'polypeptide(L)'
;MARLLAIGLFLIVTLSACGNLSSSDPSTAGPIVVPVDYGSGVLYFNAAESTFGKSLAYYQKHNPGLEIICLSSDNTGVYGTTSGYWVIIKSR
;
A
#
# COMPACT_ATOMS: atom_id res chain seq x y z
N MET A 1 33.67 -40.83 29.68
CA MET A 1 33.91 -39.38 29.67
C MET A 1 33.03 -38.77 28.60
N ALA A 2 31.93 -38.14 28.98
CA ALA A 2 30.97 -37.53 28.07
C ALA A 2 31.59 -36.26 27.46
N ARG A 3 31.63 -36.17 26.13
CA ARG A 3 31.92 -34.92 25.41
C ARG A 3 30.65 -34.55 24.65
N LEU A 4 29.86 -33.66 25.24
CA LEU A 4 28.76 -32.99 24.55
C LEU A 4 29.35 -32.21 23.38
N LEU A 5 29.05 -32.61 22.15
CA LEU A 5 29.20 -31.76 20.98
C LEU A 5 28.00 -30.80 20.97
N ALA A 6 28.21 -29.55 21.36
CA ALA A 6 27.24 -28.49 21.15
C ALA A 6 27.17 -28.18 19.64
N ILE A 7 26.15 -28.70 18.98
CA ILE A 7 25.78 -28.33 17.61
C ILE A 7 25.21 -26.91 17.69
N GLY A 8 26.06 -25.91 17.44
CA GLY A 8 25.65 -24.52 17.30
C GLY A 8 24.81 -24.37 16.04
N LEU A 9 23.48 -24.44 16.20
CA LEU A 9 22.51 -24.11 15.16
C LEU A 9 22.61 -22.61 14.87
N PHE A 10 23.44 -22.24 13.89
CA PHE A 10 23.49 -20.89 13.35
C PHE A 10 22.18 -20.62 12.59
N LEU A 11 21.19 -20.11 13.30
CA LEU A 11 19.95 -19.61 12.72
C LEU A 11 20.28 -18.31 11.98
N ILE A 12 20.70 -18.42 10.72
CA ILE A 12 20.78 -17.27 9.82
C ILE A 12 19.34 -16.86 9.54
N VAL A 13 18.84 -15.93 10.34
CA VAL A 13 17.61 -15.18 10.05
C VAL A 13 17.86 -14.48 8.73
N THR A 14 17.29 -15.01 7.65
CA THR A 14 17.20 -14.32 6.38
C THR A 14 16.33 -13.09 6.61
N LEU A 15 16.98 -11.94 6.80
CA LEU A 15 16.37 -10.63 6.73
C LEU A 15 15.97 -10.43 5.26
N SER A 16 14.82 -10.99 4.89
CA SER A 16 14.25 -10.84 3.56
C SER A 16 13.93 -9.36 3.36
N ALA A 17 14.81 -8.69 2.63
CA ALA A 17 14.64 -7.42 1.95
C ALA A 17 13.53 -6.52 2.49
N CYS A 18 13.91 -5.48 3.25
CA CYS A 18 13.26 -4.19 3.02
C CYS A 18 13.55 -3.85 1.55
N GLY A 19 12.61 -4.20 0.66
CA GLY A 19 12.65 -3.77 -0.72
C GLY A 19 12.93 -2.27 -0.75
N ASN A 20 13.78 -1.84 -1.68
CA ASN A 20 14.01 -0.43 -1.94
C ASN A 20 12.65 0.28 -1.94
N LEU A 21 12.40 1.10 -0.92
CA LEU A 21 11.33 2.08 -0.95
C LEU A 21 11.77 3.06 -2.04
N SER A 22 11.48 2.78 -3.30
CA SER A 22 11.55 3.79 -4.35
C SER A 22 10.57 4.86 -3.92
N SER A 23 11.08 5.93 -3.32
CA SER A 23 10.27 7.07 -2.95
C SER A 23 9.67 7.60 -4.25
N SER A 24 8.39 7.35 -4.45
CA SER A 24 7.67 7.87 -5.60
C SER A 24 7.70 9.39 -5.52
N ASP A 25 8.53 10.02 -6.37
CA ASP A 25 8.59 11.47 -6.45
C ASP A 25 7.18 12.00 -6.76
N PRO A 26 6.59 12.86 -5.92
CA PRO A 26 5.27 13.41 -6.18
C PRO A 26 5.20 14.22 -7.48
N SER A 27 6.35 14.69 -7.99
CA SER A 27 6.43 15.43 -9.26
C SER A 27 6.26 14.55 -10.51
N THR A 28 6.43 13.22 -10.39
CA THR A 28 6.24 12.27 -11.49
C THR A 28 4.83 11.66 -11.51
N ALA A 29 3.93 12.11 -10.64
CA ALA A 29 2.57 11.59 -10.56
C ALA A 29 1.83 11.70 -11.89
N GLY A 30 1.20 10.60 -12.30
CA GLY A 30 0.38 10.51 -13.49
C GLY A 30 -0.88 11.38 -13.45
N PRO A 31 -1.80 11.21 -14.41
CA PRO A 31 -3.10 11.88 -14.38
C PRO A 31 -3.90 11.47 -13.14
N ILE A 32 -4.87 12.31 -12.75
CA ILE A 32 -5.79 12.00 -11.65
C ILE A 32 -6.65 10.80 -12.03
N VAL A 33 -6.75 9.84 -11.14
CA VAL A 33 -7.61 8.66 -11.28
C VAL A 33 -8.83 8.84 -10.37
N VAL A 34 -10.02 8.73 -10.95
CA VAL A 34 -11.28 8.67 -10.18
C VAL A 34 -11.44 7.25 -9.65
N PRO A 35 -11.73 7.04 -8.36
CA PRO A 35 -11.90 5.70 -7.83
C PRO A 35 -13.16 5.03 -8.35
N VAL A 36 -13.14 3.71 -8.40
CA VAL A 36 -14.34 2.89 -8.58
C VAL A 36 -15.02 2.76 -7.22
N ASP A 37 -16.31 3.07 -7.15
CA ASP A 37 -17.13 2.87 -5.95
C ASP A 37 -17.75 1.46 -5.97
N TYR A 38 -17.41 0.65 -4.97
CA TYR A 38 -17.94 -0.70 -4.78
C TYR A 38 -19.15 -0.72 -3.84
N GLY A 39 -19.62 0.44 -3.37
CA GLY A 39 -20.70 0.59 -2.42
C GLY A 39 -20.25 0.44 -0.97
N SER A 40 -21.16 0.74 -0.04
CA SER A 40 -20.93 0.65 1.42
C SER A 40 -19.66 1.37 1.92
N GLY A 41 -19.27 2.44 1.24
CA GLY A 41 -18.08 3.21 1.59
C GLY A 41 -16.75 2.56 1.18
N VAL A 42 -16.76 1.58 0.28
CA VAL A 42 -15.54 0.93 -0.24
C VAL A 42 -15.20 1.48 -1.62
N LEU A 43 -14.03 2.10 -1.73
CA LEU A 43 -13.49 2.64 -2.95
C LEU A 43 -12.24 1.87 -3.38
N TYR A 44 -12.04 1.74 -4.69
CA TYR A 44 -10.79 1.26 -5.27
C TYR A 44 -10.17 2.31 -6.19
N PHE A 45 -8.94 2.73 -5.86
CA PHE A 45 -8.12 3.59 -6.69
C PHE A 45 -7.18 2.73 -7.53
N ASN A 46 -7.42 2.64 -8.84
CA ASN A 46 -6.50 2.01 -9.78
C ASN A 46 -5.31 2.95 -10.10
N ALA A 47 -4.56 3.30 -9.07
CA ALA A 47 -3.40 4.15 -9.12
C ALA A 47 -2.41 3.68 -8.07
N ALA A 48 -1.14 3.55 -8.44
CA ALA A 48 -0.06 3.25 -7.51
C ALA A 48 0.72 4.53 -7.16
N GLU A 49 1.60 4.44 -6.16
CA GLU A 49 2.67 5.41 -5.94
C GLU A 49 2.17 6.86 -5.77
N SER A 50 2.91 7.85 -6.29
CA SER A 50 2.55 9.27 -6.21
C SER A 50 1.23 9.60 -6.90
N THR A 51 0.81 8.82 -7.89
CA THR A 51 -0.48 8.97 -8.58
C THR A 51 -1.65 8.69 -7.64
N PHE A 52 -1.51 7.70 -6.72
CA PHE A 52 -2.52 7.44 -5.69
C PHE A 52 -2.70 8.66 -4.77
N GLY A 53 -1.60 9.18 -4.21
CA GLY A 53 -1.66 10.32 -3.30
C GLY A 53 -2.32 11.55 -3.92
N LYS A 54 -1.96 11.87 -5.16
CA LYS A 54 -2.57 12.97 -5.94
C LYS A 54 -4.07 12.74 -6.18
N SER A 55 -4.45 11.51 -6.53
CA SER A 55 -5.84 11.14 -6.81
C SER A 55 -6.71 11.17 -5.55
N LEU A 56 -6.19 10.67 -4.43
CA LEU A 56 -6.86 10.69 -3.14
C LEU A 56 -7.09 12.12 -2.64
N ALA A 57 -6.07 12.98 -2.72
CA ALA A 57 -6.20 14.39 -2.35
C ALA A 57 -7.24 15.12 -3.21
N TYR A 58 -7.27 14.86 -4.52
CA TYR A 58 -8.30 15.38 -5.40
C TYR A 58 -9.70 14.89 -4.99
N TYR A 59 -9.85 13.60 -4.71
CA TYR A 59 -11.12 13.02 -4.30
C TYR A 59 -11.64 13.63 -2.99
N GLN A 60 -10.80 13.76 -1.97
CA GLN A 60 -11.18 14.39 -0.69
C GLN A 60 -11.59 15.86 -0.85
N LYS A 61 -10.87 16.62 -1.69
CA LYS A 61 -11.22 18.02 -1.99
C LYS A 61 -12.62 18.17 -2.57
N HIS A 62 -13.04 17.22 -3.41
CA HIS A 62 -14.35 17.26 -4.08
C HIS A 62 -15.45 16.52 -3.30
N ASN A 63 -15.11 15.84 -2.20
CA ASN A 63 -16.05 15.15 -1.34
C ASN A 63 -15.80 15.51 0.15
N PRO A 64 -15.96 16.79 0.53
CA PRO A 64 -15.56 17.29 1.86
C PRO A 64 -16.35 16.68 3.03
N GLY A 65 -17.52 16.07 2.76
CA GLY A 65 -18.35 15.38 3.75
C GLY A 65 -17.88 13.96 4.09
N LEU A 66 -16.81 13.47 3.47
CA LEU A 66 -16.31 12.11 3.68
C LEU A 66 -15.05 12.11 4.55
N GLU A 67 -14.90 11.05 5.34
CA GLU A 67 -13.73 10.75 6.17
C GLU A 67 -13.13 9.41 5.73
N ILE A 68 -11.79 9.35 5.61
CA ILE A 68 -11.06 8.11 5.36
C ILE A 68 -10.94 7.36 6.68
N ILE A 69 -11.39 6.11 6.70
CA ILE A 69 -11.29 5.22 7.86
C ILE A 69 -10.01 4.39 7.80
N CYS A 70 -9.75 3.75 6.66
CA CYS A 70 -8.54 2.98 6.44
C CYS A 70 -8.27 2.82 4.95
N LEU A 71 -7.05 2.39 4.64
CA LEU A 71 -6.62 2.09 3.29
C LEU A 71 -5.65 0.91 3.30
N SER A 72 -5.59 0.19 2.18
CA SER A 72 -4.65 -0.92 1.98
C SER A 72 -4.24 -0.99 0.51
N SER A 73 -2.96 -1.28 0.25
CA SER A 73 -2.52 -1.60 -1.10
C SER A 73 -3.11 -2.93 -1.56
N ASP A 74 -3.41 -3.05 -2.84
CA ASP A 74 -4.01 -4.28 -3.36
C ASP A 74 -3.00 -5.42 -3.57
N ASN A 75 -1.73 -5.07 -3.80
CA ASN A 75 -0.60 -5.98 -4.06
C ASN A 75 -0.91 -7.04 -5.12
N THR A 76 -1.73 -6.69 -6.11
CA THR A 76 -2.20 -7.62 -7.16
C THR A 76 -1.27 -7.67 -8.37
N GLY A 77 -0.26 -6.80 -8.41
CA GLY A 77 0.71 -6.72 -9.51
C GLY A 77 1.76 -7.84 -9.46
N VAL A 78 2.60 -7.88 -10.50
CA VAL A 78 3.68 -8.87 -10.63
C VAL A 78 4.60 -8.79 -9.40
N TYR A 79 4.92 -9.94 -8.81
CA TYR A 79 5.72 -10.04 -7.58
C TYR A 79 5.13 -9.32 -6.35
N GLY A 80 3.80 -9.15 -6.31
CA GLY A 80 3.13 -8.47 -5.19
C GLY A 80 3.27 -6.96 -5.23
N THR A 81 3.64 -6.40 -6.39
CA THR A 81 3.66 -4.95 -6.59
C THR A 81 2.26 -4.36 -6.43
N THR A 82 2.19 -3.16 -5.87
CA THR A 82 0.92 -2.44 -5.73
C THR A 82 0.48 -1.90 -7.08
N SER A 83 -0.73 -2.25 -7.51
CA SER A 83 -1.36 -1.70 -8.72
C SER A 83 -2.44 -0.67 -8.37
N GLY A 84 -3.01 -0.76 -7.17
CA GLY A 84 -4.01 0.16 -6.67
C GLY A 84 -4.18 0.09 -5.16
N TYR A 85 -5.16 0.84 -4.65
CA TYR A 85 -5.46 0.93 -3.23
C TYR A 85 -6.95 0.77 -2.97
N TRP A 86 -7.28 -0.03 -1.98
CA TRP A 86 -8.58 -0.07 -1.33
C TRP A 86 -8.65 1.04 -0.31
N VAL A 87 -9.74 1.81 -0.29
CA VAL A 87 -9.97 2.89 0.66
C VAL A 87 -11.38 2.75 1.23
N ILE A 88 -11.49 2.70 2.55
CA ILE A 88 -12.78 2.72 3.25
C ILE A 88 -13.05 4.14 3.71
N ILE A 89 -14.24 4.64 3.38
CA ILE A 89 -14.73 5.96 3.72
C ILE A 89 -16.06 5.87 4.46
N LYS A 90 -16.37 6.90 5.23
CA LYS A 90 -17.71 7.13 5.80
C LYS A 90 -18.11 8.59 5.67
N SER A 91 -19.40 8.89 5.84
CA SER A 91 -19.83 10.26 6.12
C SER A 91 -19.23 10.74 7.44
N ARG A 92 -18.84 12.01 7.47
CA ARG A 92 -18.59 12.74 8.72
C ARG A 92 -19.87 12.94 9.51
#